data_AF-A0A518DQI2-F1
#
_entry.id   AF-A0A518DQI2-F1
#
_cell.length_a   1.000
_cell.length_b   1.000
_cell.length_c   1.000
_cell.angle_alpha   90.00
_cell.angle_beta   90.00
_cell.angle_gamma   90.00
#
_symmetry.space_group_name_H-M   'P 1'
#
loop_
_entity.id
_entity.type
_entity.pdbx_description
1 polymer ?
#
loop_
_entity_poly.entity_id
_entity_poly.type
_entity_poly.pdbx_seq_one_letter_code
_entity_poly.pdbx_strand_id
1 'polypeptide(L)'
;MPFRIDEKHSANSQVLEVLRSQAVEKTPKNRSSWDIDSFELHTHPDLIERLELLSDSLPQGYRRVAHCDCPTLVAENGIVFAFASGMSQVTLRLPHGTMLPTTKIAFELDPPWYSFNPWGKNTVQLSQELRRAFEEAGKITSDE
;
A
#
# COMPACT_ATOMS: atom_id res chain seq x y z
N MET A 1 5.42 -19.30 9.63
CA MET A 1 4.97 -18.13 10.42
C MET A 1 4.16 -17.23 9.51
N PRO A 2 3.09 -16.56 9.97
CA PRO A 2 2.31 -15.69 9.10
C PRO A 2 3.15 -14.47 8.70
N PHE A 3 3.33 -14.24 7.40
CA PHE A 3 3.89 -13.01 6.85
C PHE A 3 3.05 -11.83 7.32
N ARG A 4 3.67 -10.88 8.03
CA ARG A 4 3.03 -9.69 8.59
C ARG A 4 3.94 -8.49 8.32
N ILE A 5 3.36 -7.29 8.40
CA ILE A 5 4.15 -6.07 8.38
C ILE A 5 5.10 -6.10 9.58
N ASP A 6 6.38 -5.84 9.35
CA ASP A 6 7.32 -5.59 10.44
C ASP A 6 7.10 -4.18 10.97
N GLU A 7 6.38 -4.09 12.09
CA GLU A 7 6.02 -2.81 12.72
C GLU A 7 7.21 -2.10 13.39
N LYS A 8 8.33 -2.79 13.58
CA LYS A 8 9.53 -2.26 14.23
C LYS A 8 10.57 -1.79 13.22
N HIS A 9 10.49 -2.26 11.98
CA HIS A 9 11.45 -1.89 10.96
C HIS A 9 11.36 -0.40 10.61
N SER A 10 12.49 0.31 10.70
CA SER A 10 12.61 1.75 10.44
C SER A 10 12.06 2.13 9.05
N ALA A 11 12.36 1.32 8.03
CA ALA A 11 11.84 1.49 6.67
C ALA A 11 10.30 1.49 6.57
N ASN A 12 9.56 0.91 7.52
CA ASN A 12 8.10 0.92 7.55
C ASN A 12 7.53 2.09 8.39
N SER A 13 8.34 2.81 9.15
CA SER A 13 7.88 3.82 10.12
C SER A 13 6.93 4.87 9.50
N GLN A 14 7.37 5.56 8.45
CA GLN A 14 6.55 6.61 7.80
C GLN A 14 5.25 6.06 7.21
N VAL A 15 5.28 4.90 6.54
CA VAL A 15 4.06 4.32 5.96
C VAL A 15 3.10 3.85 7.05
N LEU A 16 3.60 3.26 8.14
CA LEU A 16 2.77 2.85 9.27
C LEU A 16 2.11 4.06 9.95
N GLU A 17 2.81 5.18 10.08
CA GLU A 17 2.25 6.43 10.58
C GLU A 17 1.11 6.93 9.68
N VAL A 18 1.32 6.94 8.37
CA VAL A 18 0.29 7.31 7.39
C VAL A 18 -0.91 6.37 7.47
N LEU A 19 -0.70 5.04 7.45
CA LEU A 19 -1.79 4.06 7.54
C LEU A 19 -2.59 4.21 8.84
N ARG A 20 -1.93 4.47 9.96
CA ARG A 20 -2.60 4.74 11.25
C ARG A 20 -3.36 6.06 11.23
N SER A 21 -2.85 7.11 10.57
CA SER A 21 -3.57 8.38 10.41
C SER A 21 -4.84 8.25 9.58
N GLN A 22 -4.91 7.24 8.69
CA GLN A 22 -6.11 6.92 7.91
C GLN A 22 -7.13 6.09 8.70
N ALA A 23 -6.72 5.51 9.83
CA ALA A 23 -7.60 4.72 10.67
C ALA A 23 -8.63 5.64 11.35
N VAL A 24 -9.82 5.75 10.78
CA VAL A 24 -10.96 6.34 11.48
C VAL A 24 -11.67 5.23 12.25
N GLU A 25 -11.36 5.12 13.53
CA GLU A 25 -12.09 4.24 14.44
C GLU A 25 -13.52 4.77 14.59
N LYS A 26 -14.50 4.08 14.01
CA LYS A 26 -15.90 4.49 14.16
C LYS A 26 -16.47 3.95 15.46
N THR A 27 -16.98 4.86 16.27
CA THR A 27 -17.81 4.50 17.42
C THR A 27 -19.10 3.78 16.96
N PRO A 28 -19.63 2.82 17.74
CA PRO A 28 -20.73 1.93 17.31
C PRO A 28 -22.02 2.59 16.80
N LYS A 29 -22.19 3.91 17.02
CA LYS A 29 -23.39 4.66 16.65
C LYS A 29 -23.51 5.00 15.16
N ASN A 30 -22.42 4.93 14.38
CA ASN A 30 -22.38 5.35 12.97
C ASN A 30 -21.94 4.22 12.02
N ARG A 31 -22.29 2.96 12.32
CA ARG A 31 -21.94 1.85 11.43
C ARG A 31 -22.73 1.92 10.13
N SER A 32 -22.02 1.87 9.00
CA SER A 32 -22.59 1.75 7.67
C SER A 32 -22.46 0.31 7.16
N SER A 33 -23.22 -0.05 6.12
CA SER A 33 -23.08 -1.36 5.46
C SER A 33 -21.73 -1.56 4.75
N TRP A 34 -20.86 -0.55 4.77
CA TRP A 34 -19.56 -0.55 4.11
C TRP A 34 -18.39 -0.75 5.08
N ASP A 35 -18.64 -1.09 6.36
CA ASP A 35 -17.58 -1.19 7.38
C ASP A 35 -17.00 -2.62 7.48
N ILE A 36 -15.67 -2.75 7.63
CA ILE A 36 -14.97 -4.01 7.95
C ILE A 36 -14.25 -3.84 9.30
N ASP A 37 -14.38 -4.82 10.20
CA ASP A 37 -13.67 -4.89 11.50
C ASP A 37 -13.67 -3.62 12.39
N SER A 38 -14.70 -2.78 12.30
CA SER A 38 -14.94 -1.55 13.10
C SER A 38 -14.28 -0.26 12.60
N PHE A 39 -13.75 -0.26 11.39
CA PHE A 39 -13.20 0.90 10.72
C PHE A 39 -14.06 1.26 9.47
N GLU A 40 -14.06 2.53 9.08
CA GLU A 40 -14.71 2.96 7.84
C GLU A 40 -13.82 2.55 6.66
N LEU A 41 -14.39 1.92 5.63
CA LEU A 41 -13.64 1.54 4.45
C LEU A 41 -13.21 2.79 3.68
N HIS A 42 -12.01 3.29 3.99
CA HIS A 42 -11.43 4.44 3.32
C HIS A 42 -10.95 4.13 1.89
N THR A 43 -11.08 2.88 1.43
CA THR A 43 -10.66 2.44 0.10
C THR A 43 -11.84 1.90 -0.70
N HIS A 44 -12.10 2.45 -1.89
CA HIS A 44 -13.19 1.97 -2.75
C HIS A 44 -12.96 0.49 -3.15
N PRO A 45 -13.97 -0.40 -3.12
CA PRO A 45 -13.81 -1.82 -3.47
C PRO A 45 -13.13 -2.05 -4.83
N ASP A 46 -13.52 -1.31 -5.87
CA ASP A 46 -12.88 -1.39 -7.18
C ASP A 46 -11.37 -1.14 -7.11
N LEU A 47 -10.91 -0.26 -6.22
CA LEU A 47 -9.49 0.03 -6.05
C LEU A 47 -8.74 -1.15 -5.39
N ILE A 48 -9.42 -1.89 -4.53
CA ILE A 48 -8.92 -3.15 -3.97
C ILE A 48 -8.74 -4.16 -5.10
N GLU A 49 -9.79 -4.41 -5.89
CA GLU A 49 -9.74 -5.31 -7.04
C GLU A 49 -8.67 -4.89 -8.05
N ARG A 50 -8.50 -3.58 -8.26
CA ARG A 50 -7.46 -3.04 -9.12
C ARG A 50 -6.06 -3.34 -8.59
N LEU A 51 -5.82 -3.19 -7.29
CA LEU A 51 -4.55 -3.55 -6.67
C LEU A 51 -4.30 -5.07 -6.76
N GLU A 52 -5.34 -5.88 -6.59
CA GLU A 52 -5.28 -7.32 -6.74
C GLU A 52 -4.83 -7.70 -8.15
N LEU A 53 -5.51 -7.21 -9.18
CA LEU A 53 -5.17 -7.43 -10.57
C LEU A 53 -3.73 -7.02 -10.90
N LEU A 54 -3.25 -5.90 -10.35
CA LEU A 54 -1.86 -5.47 -10.54
C LEU A 54 -0.89 -6.45 -9.89
N SER A 55 -1.20 -6.92 -8.68
CA SER A 55 -0.36 -7.84 -7.92
C SER A 55 -0.36 -9.28 -8.43
N ASP A 56 -1.33 -9.69 -9.25
CA ASP A 56 -1.33 -11.02 -9.90
C ASP A 56 -0.12 -11.21 -10.84
N SER A 57 0.49 -10.12 -11.29
CA SER A 57 1.71 -10.15 -12.10
C SER A 57 3.00 -10.33 -11.29
N LEU A 58 2.93 -10.26 -9.96
CA LEU A 58 4.09 -10.40 -9.09
C LEU A 58 4.51 -11.88 -8.95
N PRO A 59 5.82 -12.15 -8.79
CA PRO A 59 6.27 -13.46 -8.38
C PRO A 59 5.73 -13.81 -6.98
N GLN A 60 5.89 -15.08 -6.57
CA GLN A 60 5.63 -15.47 -5.18
C GLN A 60 6.53 -14.68 -4.22
N GLY A 61 6.14 -14.62 -2.94
CA GLY A 61 6.90 -13.93 -1.90
C GLY A 61 6.30 -12.61 -1.44
N TYR A 62 5.01 -12.38 -1.68
CA TYR A 62 4.28 -11.28 -1.07
C TYR A 62 3.01 -11.77 -0.37
N ARG A 63 2.45 -10.89 0.46
CA ARG A 63 1.10 -11.01 0.98
C ARG A 63 0.32 -9.73 0.82
N ARG A 64 -0.99 -9.91 0.64
CA ARG A 64 -2.01 -8.88 0.80
C ARG A 64 -2.43 -8.89 2.27
N VAL A 65 -2.38 -7.73 2.91
CA VAL A 65 -2.86 -7.53 4.28
C VAL A 65 -3.74 -6.29 4.31
N ALA A 66 -4.74 -6.27 5.18
CA ALA A 66 -5.44 -5.04 5.53
C ALA A 66 -4.77 -4.50 6.81
N HIS A 67 -4.32 -3.25 6.78
CA HIS A 67 -3.81 -2.57 7.96
C HIS A 67 -4.48 -1.20 8.06
N CYS A 68 -5.22 -0.97 9.15
CA CYS A 68 -6.02 0.25 9.31
C CYS A 68 -6.94 0.49 8.10
N ASP A 69 -7.63 -0.56 7.62
CA ASP A 69 -8.53 -0.53 6.45
C ASP A 69 -7.92 -0.10 5.12
N CYS A 70 -6.59 -0.07 5.04
CA CYS A 70 -5.88 0.15 3.80
C CYS A 70 -5.35 -1.19 3.26
N PRO A 71 -5.77 -1.62 2.05
CA PRO A 71 -5.19 -2.76 1.36
C PRO A 71 -3.70 -2.51 1.12
N THR A 72 -2.86 -3.39 1.67
CA THR A 72 -1.42 -3.21 1.74
C THR A 72 -0.72 -4.47 1.21
N LEU A 73 0.35 -4.27 0.45
CA LEU A 73 1.21 -5.35 -0.05
C LEU A 73 2.55 -5.34 0.70
N VAL A 74 2.94 -6.52 1.16
CA VAL A 74 4.09 -6.74 2.03
C VAL A 74 4.96 -7.84 1.44
N ALA A 75 6.27 -7.61 1.35
CA ALA A 75 7.24 -8.62 0.93
C ALA A 75 7.52 -9.63 2.07
N GLU A 76 8.18 -10.76 1.77
CA GLU A 76 8.43 -11.83 2.75
C GLU A 76 9.17 -11.37 4.02
N ASN A 77 10.03 -10.36 3.87
CA ASN A 77 10.79 -9.73 4.94
C ASN A 77 9.97 -8.74 5.80
N GLY A 78 8.66 -8.64 5.58
CA GLY A 78 7.78 -7.75 6.35
C GLY A 78 7.80 -6.29 5.91
N ILE A 79 8.48 -5.96 4.81
CA ILE A 79 8.56 -4.59 4.29
C ILE A 79 7.35 -4.29 3.41
N VAL A 80 6.66 -3.19 3.73
CA VAL A 80 5.54 -2.69 2.92
C VAL A 80 6.10 -2.08 1.65
N PHE A 81 5.54 -2.48 0.49
CA PHE A 81 5.98 -1.95 -0.81
C PHE A 81 4.85 -1.28 -1.60
N ALA A 82 3.59 -1.52 -1.23
CA ALA A 82 2.47 -0.83 -1.82
C ALA A 82 1.29 -0.74 -0.85
N PHE A 83 0.47 0.29 -1.01
CA PHE A 83 -0.86 0.33 -0.41
C PHE A 83 -1.83 1.13 -1.28
N ALA A 84 -3.12 0.82 -1.14
CA ALA A 84 -4.21 1.59 -1.71
C ALA A 84 -4.91 2.40 -0.62
N SER A 85 -5.38 3.59 -1.00
CA SER A 85 -6.18 4.47 -0.13
C SER A 85 -7.14 5.32 -0.96
N GLY A 86 -8.25 5.73 -0.35
CA GLY A 86 -9.24 6.57 -1.01
C GLY A 86 -9.94 5.87 -2.18
N MET A 87 -10.40 6.67 -3.14
CA MET A 87 -11.09 6.18 -4.34
C MET A 87 -10.14 5.95 -5.53
N SER A 88 -8.91 6.47 -5.46
CA SER A 88 -8.06 6.54 -6.65
C SER A 88 -6.57 6.66 -6.36
N GLN A 89 -6.09 6.26 -5.17
CA GLN A 89 -4.68 6.40 -4.85
C GLN A 89 -4.03 5.04 -4.60
N VAL A 90 -3.01 4.73 -5.40
CA VAL A 90 -2.04 3.66 -5.14
C VAL A 90 -0.70 4.30 -4.88
N THR A 91 -0.07 3.89 -3.78
CA THR A 91 1.23 4.37 -3.34
C THR A 91 2.22 3.22 -3.39
N LEU A 92 3.40 3.43 -4.00
CA LEU A 92 4.45 2.43 -4.16
C LEU A 92 5.77 2.90 -3.53
N ARG A 93 6.53 1.96 -2.98
CA ARG A 93 7.92 2.16 -2.55
C ARG A 93 8.85 1.92 -3.74
N LEU A 94 9.32 2.96 -4.43
CA LEU A 94 10.14 2.83 -5.63
C LEU A 94 11.55 3.36 -5.41
N PRO A 95 12.57 2.84 -6.13
CA PRO A 95 13.93 3.35 -6.05
C PRO A 95 14.00 4.86 -6.29
N HIS A 96 14.91 5.54 -5.59
CA HIS A 96 15.19 6.96 -5.79
C HIS A 96 15.43 7.28 -7.27
N GLY A 97 14.90 8.42 -7.71
CA GLY A 97 15.01 8.87 -9.11
C GLY A 97 13.98 8.25 -10.05
N THR A 98 13.03 7.47 -9.54
CA THR A 98 11.90 6.99 -10.35
C THR A 98 10.97 8.16 -10.72
N MET A 99 10.83 8.40 -12.03
CA MET A 99 9.93 9.40 -12.56
C MET A 99 8.58 8.77 -12.93
N LEU A 100 7.65 8.80 -11.98
CA LEU A 100 6.24 8.61 -12.30
C LEU A 100 5.55 9.97 -12.39
N PRO A 101 4.57 10.15 -13.29
CA PRO A 101 3.64 11.26 -13.16
C PRO A 101 2.90 11.04 -11.84
N THR A 102 3.36 11.75 -10.82
CA THR A 102 2.82 11.73 -9.46
C THR A 102 1.56 12.57 -9.45
N THR A 103 0.53 12.05 -8.81
CA THR A 103 -0.58 12.90 -8.38
C THR A 103 -0.17 13.56 -7.07
N LYS A 104 -0.67 14.77 -6.80
CA LYS A 104 -0.50 15.41 -5.50
C LYS A 104 -0.94 14.41 -4.42
N ILE A 105 0.00 13.99 -3.59
CA ILE A 105 -0.25 12.96 -2.59
C ILE A 105 -1.18 13.56 -1.54
N ALA A 106 -2.19 12.81 -1.08
CA ALA A 106 -3.00 13.25 0.05
C ALA A 106 -2.19 13.29 1.36
N PHE A 107 -1.04 12.61 1.41
CA PHE A 107 -0.15 12.45 2.56
C PHE A 107 1.30 12.69 2.14
N GLU A 108 2.08 13.43 2.91
CA GLU A 108 3.50 13.64 2.62
C GLU A 108 4.30 12.42 3.08
N LEU A 109 4.50 11.45 2.18
CA LEU A 109 5.54 10.45 2.34
C LEU A 109 6.77 10.90 1.59
N ASP A 110 7.91 10.89 2.27
CA ASP A 110 9.18 11.17 1.62
C ASP A 110 9.56 10.04 0.63
N PRO A 111 10.44 10.30 -0.33
CA PRO A 111 11.09 9.24 -1.08
C PRO A 111 11.60 8.15 -0.12
N PRO A 112 11.38 6.86 -0.43
CA PRO A 112 11.09 6.28 -1.75
C PRO A 112 9.60 6.17 -2.14
N TRP A 113 8.67 6.87 -1.50
CA TRP A 113 7.24 6.68 -1.77
C TRP A 113 6.71 7.57 -2.91
N TYR A 114 5.94 6.96 -3.82
CA TYR A 114 5.32 7.65 -4.95
C TYR A 114 3.87 7.23 -5.12
N SER A 115 2.97 8.19 -5.26
CA SER A 115 1.53 7.95 -5.44
C SER A 115 1.04 8.29 -6.84
N PHE A 116 0.05 7.55 -7.30
CA PHE A 116 -0.61 7.81 -8.58
C PHE A 116 -2.06 7.33 -8.60
N ASN A 117 -2.79 7.85 -9.59
CA ASN A 117 -4.11 7.37 -9.96
C ASN A 117 -4.02 6.15 -10.90
N PRO A 118 -4.56 4.98 -10.53
CA PRO A 118 -4.43 3.75 -11.31
C PRO A 118 -5.45 3.60 -12.45
N TRP A 119 -6.46 4.49 -12.52
CA TRP A 119 -7.59 4.38 -13.46
C TRP A 119 -7.26 4.89 -14.86
N GLY A 120 -6.38 5.88 -14.97
CA GLY A 120 -5.97 6.48 -16.25
C GLY A 120 -4.67 5.92 -16.83
N LYS A 121 -4.03 4.95 -16.16
CA LYS A 121 -2.70 4.45 -16.52
C LYS A 121 -2.77 3.04 -17.12
N ASN A 122 -1.84 2.75 -18.04
CA ASN A 122 -1.71 1.43 -18.65
C ASN A 122 -1.39 0.37 -17.58
N THR A 123 -2.25 -0.64 -17.46
CA THR A 123 -2.11 -1.74 -16.50
C THR A 123 -0.74 -2.42 -16.57
N VAL A 124 -0.19 -2.62 -17.77
CA VAL A 124 1.13 -3.25 -17.95
C VAL A 124 2.23 -2.42 -17.29
N GLN A 125 2.21 -1.11 -17.51
CA GLN A 125 3.18 -0.20 -16.90
C GLN A 125 3.04 -0.19 -15.38
N LEU A 126 1.81 -0.14 -14.87
CA LEU A 126 1.56 -0.18 -13.41
C LEU A 126 2.06 -1.48 -12.77
N SER A 127 1.84 -2.62 -13.42
CA SER A 127 2.35 -3.91 -12.99
C SER A 127 3.88 -3.95 -12.95
N GLN A 128 4.56 -3.35 -13.94
CA GLN A 128 6.03 -3.24 -13.95
C GLN A 128 6.55 -2.40 -12.79
N GLU A 129 5.91 -1.27 -12.49
CA GLU A 129 6.30 -0.43 -11.35
C GLU A 129 6.03 -1.14 -10.02
N LEU A 130 4.90 -1.84 -9.90
CA LEU A 130 4.61 -2.64 -8.73
C LEU A 130 5.67 -3.75 -8.52
N ARG A 131 6.13 -4.38 -9.59
CA ARG A 131 7.22 -5.37 -9.54
C ARG A 131 8.53 -4.76 -9.08
N ARG A 132 8.87 -3.56 -9.57
CA ARG A 132 10.06 -2.82 -9.11
C ARG A 132 9.96 -2.48 -7.63
N ALA A 133 8.78 -2.09 -7.15
CA ALA A 133 8.55 -1.82 -5.73
C ALA A 133 8.74 -3.08 -4.87
N PHE A 134 8.20 -4.21 -5.33
CA PHE A 134 8.39 -5.51 -4.69
C PHE A 134 9.87 -5.91 -4.60
N GLU A 135 10.60 -5.81 -5.74
CA GLU A 135 12.03 -6.12 -5.80
C GLU A 135 12.84 -5.20 -4.89
N GLU A 136 12.48 -3.92 -4.79
CA GLU A 136 13.15 -2.97 -3.92
C GLU A 136 12.91 -3.28 -2.45
N ALA A 137 11.67 -3.59 -2.07
CA ALA A 137 11.37 -4.00 -0.71
C ALA A 137 12.10 -5.29 -0.31
N GLY A 138 12.26 -6.24 -1.22
CA GLY A 138 13.02 -7.47 -0.97
C GLY A 138 14.52 -7.27 -0.72
N LYS A 139 15.10 -6.12 -1.12
CA LYS A 139 16.50 -5.78 -0.85
C LYS A 139 16.71 -5.15 0.53
N ILE A 140 15.65 -4.64 1.15
CA ILE A 140 15.71 -4.04 2.47
C ILE A 140 15.86 -5.17 3.49
N THR A 141 17.08 -5.38 3.96
CA THR A 141 17.36 -6.31 5.06
C THR A 141 17.02 -5.66 6.39
N SER A 142 16.62 -6.47 7.38
CA SER A 142 16.50 -6.03 8.76
C SER A 142 17.84 -5.42 9.20
N ASP A 143 17.88 -4.11 9.39
CA ASP A 143 18.96 -3.47 10.14
C ASP A 143 18.87 -3.97 11.59
N GLU A 144 20.00 -4.45 12.12
CA GLU A 144 20.20 -4.87 13.53
C GLU A 144 19.96 -3.72 14.52
#